data_AF-A0A653TMW0-F1
#
_entry.id   AF-A0A653TMW0-F1
#
_cell.length_a   1.000
_cell.length_b   1.000
_cell.length_c   1.000
_cell.angle_alpha   90.00
_cell.angle_beta   90.00
_cell.angle_gamma   90.00
#
_symmetry.space_group_name_H-M   'P 1'
#
loop_
_entity.id
_entity.type
_entity.pdbx_description
1 polymer ?
#
loop_
_entity_poly.entity_id
_entity_poly.type
_entity_poly.pdbx_seq_one_letter_code
_entity_poly.pdbx_strand_id
1 'polypeptide(L)' 'MADFMRRTSLTPSDMYPTSSGRTFVVYGPASTIIVPGRGFVPTVAAHRQCKMLVETIDADGKGSADSWHVSLITRSGPC' A
#
# COMPACT_ATOMS: atom_id res chain seq x y z
N MET A 1 -4.31 -8.71 9.68
CA MET A 1 -3.41 -8.33 8.58
C MET A 1 -3.19 -9.52 7.64
N ALA A 2 -3.09 -10.73 8.17
CA ALA A 2 -3.01 -11.96 7.38
C ALA A 2 -4.11 -12.10 6.30
N ASP A 3 -5.38 -11.81 6.63
CA ASP A 3 -6.49 -11.87 5.65
C ASP A 3 -6.30 -10.86 4.49
N PHE A 4 -5.83 -9.65 4.79
CA PHE A 4 -5.53 -8.65 3.76
C PHE A 4 -4.47 -9.17 2.78
N MET A 5 -3.36 -9.72 3.31
CA MET A 5 -2.28 -10.27 2.48
C MET A 5 -2.78 -11.45 1.64
N ARG A 6 -3.60 -12.34 2.21
CA ARG A 6 -4.20 -13.46 1.48
C ARG A 6 -5.10 -13.03 0.33
N ARG A 7 -5.95 -12.01 0.53
CA ARG A 7 -6.90 -11.55 -0.50
C ARG A 7 -6.26 -10.72 -1.60
N THR A 8 -5.25 -9.93 -1.24
CA THR A 8 -4.62 -8.98 -2.18
C THR A 8 -3.35 -9.54 -2.80
N SER A 9 -2.78 -10.61 -2.26
CA SER A 9 -1.43 -11.11 -2.57
C SER A 9 -0.32 -10.05 -2.42
N LEU A 10 -0.60 -8.96 -1.69
CA LEU A 10 0.36 -7.89 -1.43
C LEU A 10 0.96 -8.06 -0.03
N THR A 11 2.27 -7.86 0.05
CA THR A 11 3.03 -7.86 1.30
C THR A 11 3.38 -6.43 1.71
N PRO A 12 3.33 -6.08 3.01
CA PRO A 12 3.85 -4.81 3.50
C PRO A 12 5.32 -4.64 3.13
N SER A 13 5.68 -3.45 2.64
CA SER A 13 7.07 -3.06 2.44
C SER A 13 7.70 -2.51 3.72
N ASP A 14 6.87 -1.93 4.59
CA ASP A 14 7.30 -1.28 5.83
C ASP A 14 6.18 -1.30 6.87
N MET A 15 6.51 -1.10 8.14
CA MET A 15 5.54 -0.92 9.22
C MET A 15 6.06 0.04 10.28
N TYR A 16 5.16 0.79 10.90
CA TYR A 16 5.48 1.59 12.08
C TYR A 16 4.39 1.50 13.16
N PRO A 17 4.77 1.57 14.45
CA PRO A 17 3.82 1.56 15.55
C PRO A 17 3.03 2.89 15.60
N THR A 18 1.77 2.80 16.01
CA THR A 18 0.88 3.94 16.29
C THR A 18 0.32 3.81 17.71
N SER A 19 -0.32 4.86 18.24
CA SER A 19 -0.88 4.84 19.60
C SER A 19 -1.97 3.76 19.79
N SER A 20 -2.67 3.39 18.72
CA SER A 20 -3.75 2.40 18.72
C SER A 20 -3.34 1.03 18.16
N GLY A 21 -2.12 0.88 17.65
CA GLY A 21 -1.66 -0.38 17.08
C GLY A 21 -0.48 -0.20 16.11
N ARG A 22 -0.65 -0.62 14.86
CA ARG A 22 0.41 -0.55 13.83
C ARG A 22 -0.16 -0.14 12.48
N THR A 23 0.61 0.63 11.72
CA THR A 23 0.30 0.94 10.32
C THR A 23 1.30 0.22 9.42
N PHE A 24 0.76 -0.55 8.47
CA PHE A 24 1.53 -1.23 7.44
C PHE A 24 1.50 -0.42 6.15
N VAL A 25 2.66 -0.19 5.56
CA VAL A 25 2.79 0.43 4.24
C VAL A 25 2.80 -0.69 3.20
N VAL A 26 1.84 -0.67 2.29
CA VAL A 26 1.71 -1.63 1.20
C VAL A 26 1.77 -0.88 -0.12
N TYR A 27 2.65 -1.29 -1.02
CA TYR A 27 2.68 -0.76 -2.37
C TYR A 27 1.93 -1.70 -3.33
N GLY A 28 1.02 -1.13 -4.12
CA GLY A 28 0.37 -1.83 -5.22
C GLY A 28 1.27 -1.92 -6.46
N PRO A 29 0.73 -2.45 -7.57
CA PRO A 29 1.47 -2.52 -8.83
C PRO A 29 1.84 -1.13 -9.33
N ALA A 30 3.06 -1.01 -9.86
CA ALA A 30 3.49 0.22 -10.52
C ALA A 30 2.85 0.31 -11.91
N SER A 31 2.38 1.51 -12.27
CA SER A 31 1.92 1.84 -13.61
C SER A 31 2.86 2.86 -14.24
N THR A 32 3.14 2.66 -15.52
CA THR A 32 3.93 3.61 -16.32
C THR A 32 3.02 4.22 -17.36
N ILE A 33 2.86 5.54 -17.31
CA ILE A 33 2.12 6.30 -18.32
C ILE A 33 3.16 6.92 -19.24
N ILE A 34 3.09 6.58 -20.53
CA ILE A 34 3.97 7.12 -21.56
C ILE A 34 3.12 8.00 -22.48
N VAL A 35 3.48 9.28 -22.55
CA VAL A 35 2.92 10.20 -23.55
C VAL A 35 3.98 10.33 -24.65
N PRO A 36 3.75 9.74 -25.84
CA PRO A 36 4.73 9.81 -26.92
C PRO A 36 4.86 11.24 -27.43
N GLY A 37 6.10 11.68 -27.61
CA GLY A 37 6.40 12.98 -28.21
C GLY A 37 5.95 13.05 -29.66
N ARG A 38 5.63 14.26 -30.14
CA ARG A 38 5.32 14.53 -31.55
C ARG A 38 5.93 15.86 -31.98
N GLY A 39 6.64 15.87 -33.11
CA GLY A 39 7.36 17.05 -33.60
C GLY A 39 8.48 17.45 -32.65
N PHE A 40 8.46 18.70 -32.16
CA PHE A 40 9.44 19.23 -31.19
C PHE A 40 9.07 18.96 -29.73
N VAL A 41 7.94 18.29 -29.45
CA VAL A 41 7.53 17.95 -28.07
C VAL A 41 8.21 16.64 -27.65
N PRO A 42 8.95 16.61 -26.53
CA PRO A 42 9.61 15.41 -26.06
C PRO A 42 8.62 14.37 -25.53
N THR A 43 9.01 13.10 -25.60
CA THR A 43 8.31 12.01 -24.92
C THR A 43 8.43 12.19 -23.40
N VAL A 44 7.32 12.02 -22.69
CA VAL A 44 7.29 12.06 -21.22
C VAL A 44 6.83 10.70 -20.70
N ALA A 45 7.58 10.14 -19.77
CA ALA A 45 7.20 8.93 -19.03
C ALA A 45 7.03 9.29 -17.55
N ALA A 46 5.91 8.87 -16.98
CA ALA A 46 5.63 9.02 -15.55
C ALA A 46 5.40 7.64 -14.93
N HIS A 47 6.20 7.30 -13.93
CA HIS A 47 5.99 6.13 -13.09
C HIS A 47 5.12 6.53 -11.89
N ARG A 48 4.06 5.77 -11.66
CA ARG A 48 3.16 5.95 -10.53
C ARG A 48 2.96 4.61 -9.84
N GLN A 49 2.73 4.64 -8.54
CA GLN A 49 2.46 3.44 -7.76
C GLN A 49 1.38 3.74 -6.74
N CYS A 50 0.43 2.81 -6.59
CA CYS A 50 -0.52 2.89 -5.49
C CYS A 50 0.21 2.67 -4.17
N LYS A 51 0.06 3.58 -3.21
CA LYS A 51 0.50 3.40 -1.83
C LYS A 51 -0.74 3.25 -0.95
N MET A 52 -0.78 2.18 -0.18
CA MET A 52 -1.83 1.92 0.80
C MET A 52 -1.22 1.93 2.20
N LEU A 53 -1.86 2.66 3.11
CA LEU A 53 -1.59 2.63 4.53
C LEU A 53 -2.71 1.80 5.17
N VAL A 54 -2.35 0.64 5.69
CA VAL A 54 -3.27 -0.27 6.35
C VAL A 54 -3.07 -0.13 7.85
N GLU A 55 -3.98 0.58 8.50
CA GLU A 55 -3.97 0.73 9.95
C GLU A 55 -4.60 -0.51 10.59
N THR A 56 -3.98 -0.95 11.67
CA THR A 56 -4.41 -2.13 12.41
C THR A 56 -4.44 -1.86 13.89
N ILE A 57 -5.38 -2.53 14.56
CA ILE A 57 -5.51 -2.59 16.01
C ILE A 57 -5.18 -4.01 16.47
N ASP A 58 -4.56 -4.13 17.65
CA ASP A 58 -4.28 -5.44 18.25
C ASP A 58 -5.58 -6.02 18.81
N ALA A 59 -5.97 -7.19 18.32
CA ALA A 59 -7.18 -7.90 18.72
C ALA A 59 -6.96 -8.72 20.00
N ASP A 60 -5.79 -9.35 20.10
CA ASP A 60 -5.55 -10.45 21.04
C ASP A 60 -4.25 -10.28 21.85
N GLY A 61 -3.42 -9.27 21.57
CA GLY A 61 -2.16 -9.02 22.29
C GLY A 61 -1.02 -9.99 21.97
N LYS A 62 -1.22 -10.90 21.00
CA LYS A 62 -0.31 -12.02 20.72
C LYS A 62 0.81 -11.68 19.72
N GLY A 63 0.72 -10.53 19.06
CA GLY A 63 1.75 -10.02 18.15
C GLY A 63 1.92 -10.79 16.82
N SER A 64 1.07 -11.77 16.51
CA SER A 64 1.10 -12.50 15.24
C SER A 64 0.34 -11.76 14.14
N ALA A 65 0.60 -12.03 12.84
CA ALA A 65 -0.08 -11.36 11.73
C ALA A 65 -1.63 -11.53 11.73
N ASP A 66 -2.10 -12.60 12.38
CA ASP A 66 -3.51 -12.92 12.59
C ASP A 66 -4.14 -12.12 13.74
N SER A 67 -3.34 -11.70 14.74
CA SER A 67 -3.85 -10.92 15.88
C SER A 67 -4.12 -9.45 15.54
N TRP A 68 -3.80 -8.99 14.34
CA TRP A 68 -4.01 -7.60 13.91
C TRP A 68 -5.29 -7.48 13.09
N HIS A 69 -6.29 -6.75 13.56
CA HIS A 69 -7.46 -6.42 12.74
C HIS A 69 -7.23 -5.13 11.97
N VAL A 70 -7.59 -5.13 10.68
CA VAL A 70 -7.52 -3.93 9.85
C VAL A 70 -8.66 -3.01 10.26
N SER A 71 -8.33 -1.82 10.76
CA SER A 71 -9.29 -0.80 11.18
C SER A 71 -9.57 0.21 10.07
N LEU A 72 -8.54 0.61 9.33
CA LEU A 72 -8.63 1.61 8.28
C LEU A 72 -7.66 1.30 7.13
N ILE A 73 -8.07 1.61 5.91
CA ILE A 73 -7.20 1.56 4.73
C ILE A 73 -7.25 2.91 4.04
N THR A 74 -6.13 3.62 4.04
CA THR A 74 -5.97 4.88 3.31
C THR A 74 -5.15 4.62 2.05
N ARG A 75 -5.59 5.16 0.91
CA ARG A 75 -4.94 4.96 -0.39
C ARG A 75 -4.45 6.28 -0.97
N SER A 76 -3.31 6.25 -1.65
CA SER A 76 -2.72 7.40 -2.33
C SER A 76 -2.08 6.96 -3.65
N GLY A 77 -2.25 7.76 -4.70
CA GLY A 77 -1.81 7.43 -6.05
C GLY A 77 -2.88 6.70 -6.87
N PRO A 78 -2.54 6.15 -8.05
CA PRO A 78 -3.48 5.43 -8.90
C PRO A 78 -3.76 4.04 -8.32
N CYS A 79 -4.79 4.01 -7.47
CA CYS A 79 -5.49 2.87 -6.92
C CYS A 79 -6.97 2.99 -7.34
#